data_AF-A0A645H2C3-F1
#
_entry.id   AF-A0A645H2C3-F1
#
_cell.length_a   1.000
_cell.length_b   1.000
_cell.length_c   1.000
_cell.angle_alpha   90.00
_cell.angle_beta   90.00
_cell.angle_gamma   90.00
#
_symmetry.space_group_name_H-M   'P 1'
#
loop_
_entity.id
_entity.type
_entity.pdbx_description
1 polymer ?
#
loop_
_entity_poly.entity_id
_entity_poly.type
_entity_poly.pdbx_seq_one_letter_code
_entity_poly.pdbx_strand_id
1 'polypeptide(L)'
;MFIEKDYLCKGQEMDLLSVKQAAEDLLKYRHFEDHEGADGLDGVRHNLRWFKNTNLSDSRLIICSMEGPLNYPDIDKLLVEDEFSDLVNRVVITAEPSYLARFTSCNQVISYQRRFMNAANGAK
;
A
#
# COMPACT_ATOMS: atom_id res chain seq x y z
N MET A 1 -12.77 -3.92 -13.14
CA MET A 1 -12.50 -3.63 -14.56
C MET A 1 -12.04 -2.17 -14.64
N PHE A 2 -10.84 -1.89 -15.16
CA PHE A 2 -10.05 -0.66 -14.99
C PHE A 2 -10.61 0.63 -15.68
N ILE A 3 -11.94 0.76 -15.84
CA ILE A 3 -12.60 1.91 -16.49
C ILE A 3 -13.05 2.99 -15.48
N GLU A 4 -12.94 2.75 -14.17
CA GLU A 4 -13.46 3.66 -13.13
C GLU A 4 -12.54 4.84 -12.75
N LYS A 5 -11.35 4.97 -13.35
CA LYS A 5 -10.39 6.02 -12.98
C LYS A 5 -10.44 7.17 -13.97
N ASP A 6 -10.58 8.39 -13.44
CA ASP A 6 -10.66 9.65 -14.20
C ASP A 6 -9.29 10.07 -14.77
N TYR A 7 -8.67 9.22 -15.62
CA TYR A 7 -7.45 9.59 -16.34
C TYR A 7 -7.72 10.58 -17.47
N LEU A 8 -8.96 10.63 -17.97
CA LEU A 8 -9.41 11.54 -19.01
C LEU A 8 -10.59 12.36 -18.50
N CYS A 9 -10.68 13.62 -18.94
CA CYS A 9 -11.79 14.47 -18.56
C CYS A 9 -13.10 13.99 -19.21
N LYS A 10 -14.22 14.21 -18.52
CA LYS A 10 -15.55 13.93 -19.08
C LYS A 10 -15.76 14.73 -20.37
N GLY A 11 -16.07 14.03 -21.46
CA GLY A 11 -16.32 14.64 -22.77
C GLY A 11 -15.04 15.05 -23.53
N GLN A 12 -13.87 14.61 -23.08
CA GLN A 12 -12.63 14.81 -23.81
C GLN A 12 -12.62 13.94 -25.07
N GLU A 13 -12.56 14.58 -26.24
CA GLU A 13 -12.39 13.89 -27.52
C GLU A 13 -10.91 13.64 -27.78
N MET A 14 -10.56 12.38 -28.04
CA MET A 14 -9.21 11.94 -28.42
C MET A 14 -9.32 10.86 -29.49
N ASP A 15 -8.37 10.82 -30.42
CA ASP A 15 -8.28 9.72 -31.36
C ASP A 15 -7.79 8.44 -30.65
N LEU A 16 -8.14 7.28 -31.20
CA LEU A 16 -7.85 5.99 -30.60
C LEU A 16 -6.34 5.71 -30.45
N LEU A 17 -5.51 6.25 -31.34
CA LEU A 17 -4.06 6.03 -31.28
C LEU A 17 -3.46 6.83 -30.13
N SER A 18 -3.89 8.08 -29.93
CA SER A 18 -3.50 8.89 -28.77
C SER A 18 -3.94 8.27 -27.45
N VAL A 19 -5.14 7.69 -27.38
CA VAL A 19 -5.61 6.97 -26.18
C VAL A 19 -4.73 5.75 -25.90
N LYS A 20 -4.39 4.97 -26.93
CA LYS A 20 -3.49 3.81 -26.80
C LYS A 20 -2.10 4.25 -26.30
N GLN A 21 -1.52 5.27 -26.92
CA GLN A 21 -0.20 5.76 -26.54
C GLN A 21 -0.18 6.25 -25.08
N ALA A 22 -1.19 7.02 -24.66
CA ALA A 22 -1.29 7.48 -23.28
C ALA A 22 -1.41 6.32 -22.28
N ALA A 23 -2.15 5.26 -22.63
CA ALA A 23 -2.24 4.06 -21.80
C ALA A 23 -0.90 3.31 -21.71
N GLU A 24 -0.20 3.13 -22.83
CA GLU A 24 1.12 2.49 -22.89
C GLU A 24 2.16 3.28 -22.09
N ASP A 25 2.17 4.62 -22.22
CA ASP A 25 3.05 5.50 -21.46
C ASP A 25 2.76 5.42 -19.96
N LEU A 26 1.48 5.36 -19.57
CA LEU A 26 1.08 5.22 -18.17
C LEU A 26 1.51 3.87 -17.60
N LEU A 27 1.27 2.76 -18.30
CA LEU A 27 1.68 1.43 -17.85
C LEU A 27 3.19 1.34 -17.67
N LYS A 28 3.94 1.93 -18.60
CA LYS A 28 5.39 2.04 -18.54
C LYS A 28 5.84 2.89 -17.35
N TYR A 29 5.26 4.09 -17.17
CA TYR A 29 5.59 4.98 -16.04
C TYR A 29 5.32 4.32 -14.68
N ARG A 30 4.21 3.58 -14.58
CA ARG A 30 3.80 2.87 -13.36
C ARG A 30 4.56 1.59 -13.09
N HIS A 31 5.50 1.19 -13.96
CA HIS A 31 6.20 -0.09 -13.85
C HIS A 31 5.26 -1.30 -13.68
N PHE A 32 4.14 -1.28 -14.42
CA PHE A 32 3.03 -2.21 -14.17
C PHE A 32 3.39 -3.69 -14.42
N GLU A 33 4.33 -3.95 -15.33
CA GLU A 33 4.72 -5.31 -15.72
C GLU A 33 5.89 -5.87 -14.93
N ASP A 34 6.49 -5.10 -14.02
CA ASP A 34 7.65 -5.51 -13.24
C ASP A 34 7.43 -5.32 -11.73
N HIS A 35 8.38 -5.83 -10.94
CA HIS A 35 8.32 -5.82 -9.48
C HIS A 35 8.27 -4.43 -8.84
N GLU A 36 8.70 -3.37 -9.52
CA GLU A 36 8.66 -2.00 -8.97
C GLU A 36 7.23 -1.47 -8.87
N GLY A 37 6.31 -1.92 -9.72
CA GLY A 37 4.94 -1.42 -9.77
C GLY A 37 3.82 -2.47 -9.74
N ALA A 38 4.13 -3.75 -9.88
CA ALA A 38 3.13 -4.82 -9.86
C ALA A 38 2.30 -4.90 -8.57
N ASP A 39 2.83 -4.41 -7.43
CA ASP A 39 2.13 -4.35 -6.14
C ASP A 39 1.37 -3.02 -5.92
N GLY A 40 1.43 -2.10 -6.87
CA GLY A 40 0.77 -0.79 -6.79
C GLY A 40 1.42 0.22 -5.83
N LEU A 41 2.61 -0.10 -5.29
CA LEU A 41 3.37 0.78 -4.39
C LEU A 41 4.41 1.64 -5.12
N ASP A 42 4.41 1.64 -6.46
CA ASP A 42 5.32 2.45 -7.30
C ASP A 42 5.32 3.93 -6.90
N GLY A 43 4.14 4.50 -6.64
CA GLY A 43 4.01 5.87 -6.18
C GLY A 43 4.61 6.10 -4.79
N VAL A 44 4.48 5.13 -3.88
CA VAL A 44 5.08 5.21 -2.54
C VAL A 44 6.61 5.14 -2.65
N ARG A 45 7.14 4.18 -3.42
CA ARG A 45 8.58 4.07 -3.71
C ARG A 45 9.15 5.36 -4.29
N HIS A 46 8.50 5.92 -5.31
CA HIS A 46 8.94 7.16 -5.92
C HIS A 46 8.99 8.32 -4.92
N ASN A 47 7.93 8.47 -4.10
CA ASN A 47 7.89 9.51 -3.07
C ASN A 47 8.98 9.31 -2.01
N LEU A 48 9.24 8.08 -1.55
CA LEU A 48 10.32 7.80 -0.60
C LEU A 48 11.69 8.14 -1.19
N ARG A 49 11.97 7.73 -2.43
CA ARG A 49 13.20 8.10 -3.16
C ARG A 49 13.34 9.62 -3.30
N TRP A 50 12.24 10.31 -3.58
CA TRP A 50 12.22 11.78 -3.61
C TRP A 50 12.55 12.37 -2.22
N PHE A 51 11.92 11.86 -1.16
CA PHE A 51 12.14 12.27 0.24
C PHE A 51 13.61 12.22 0.68
N LYS A 52 14.38 11.22 0.21
CA LYS A 52 15.83 11.12 0.44
C LYS A 52 16.63 12.29 -0.13
N ASN A 53 16.11 12.92 -1.18
CA ASN A 53 16.79 13.94 -1.97
C ASN A 53 16.23 15.36 -1.74
N THR A 54 15.32 15.55 -0.77
CA THR A 54 14.76 16.88 -0.45
C THR A 54 15.46 17.52 0.76
N ASN A 55 15.41 18.84 0.84
CA ASN A 55 15.78 19.62 2.03
C ASN A 55 14.62 19.81 3.03
N LEU A 56 13.49 19.10 2.84
CA LEU A 56 12.28 19.26 3.66
C LEU A 56 12.29 18.30 4.84
N SER A 57 13.16 18.51 5.84
CA SER A 57 13.34 17.60 6.99
C SER A 57 12.06 17.31 7.78
N ASP A 58 11.17 18.31 7.86
CA ASP A 58 9.96 18.23 8.69
C ASP A 58 8.76 17.63 7.95
N SER A 59 8.87 17.45 6.63
CA SER A 59 7.83 16.81 5.83
C SER A 59 7.71 15.33 6.17
N ARG A 60 6.48 14.81 6.05
CA ARG A 60 6.11 13.41 6.25
C ARG A 60 5.30 12.90 5.06
N LEU A 61 5.52 11.65 4.68
CA LEU A 61 4.68 10.98 3.68
C LEU A 61 3.47 10.38 4.40
N ILE A 62 2.26 10.80 4.03
CA ILE A 62 1.03 10.20 4.54
C ILE A 62 0.58 9.13 3.55
N ILE A 63 0.49 7.88 4.02
CA ILE A 63 -0.09 6.76 3.26
C ILE A 63 -1.50 6.52 3.82
N CYS A 64 -2.51 6.72 2.98
CA CYS A 64 -3.92 6.64 3.35
C CYS A 64 -4.71 5.78 2.38
N SER A 65 -6.01 5.61 2.65
CA SER A 65 -6.94 4.86 1.79
C SER A 65 -6.51 3.43 1.53
N MET A 66 -5.94 2.77 2.55
CA MET A 66 -5.60 1.36 2.47
C MET A 66 -6.88 0.52 2.40
N GLU A 67 -6.96 -0.36 1.40
CA GLU A 67 -8.06 -1.30 1.22
C GLU A 67 -7.51 -2.68 0.88
N GLY A 68 -8.35 -3.70 0.99
CA GLY A 68 -8.03 -5.03 0.55
C GLY A 68 -7.22 -5.82 1.57
N PRO A 69 -6.90 -7.09 1.26
CA PRO A 69 -6.33 -7.99 2.24
C PRO A 69 -4.86 -7.72 2.56
N LEU A 70 -4.09 -7.13 1.62
CA LEU A 70 -2.63 -7.15 1.65
C LEU A 70 -1.94 -5.77 1.64
N ASN A 71 -2.66 -4.66 1.45
CA ASN A 71 -2.02 -3.33 1.36
C ASN A 71 -1.11 -3.02 2.56
N TYR A 72 -1.58 -3.21 3.80
CA TYR A 72 -0.74 -2.91 4.96
C TYR A 72 0.51 -3.81 5.04
N PRO A 73 0.41 -5.16 4.92
CA PRO A 73 1.59 -6.01 4.81
C PRO A 73 2.58 -5.61 3.72
N ASP A 74 2.10 -5.23 2.54
CA ASP A 74 2.97 -4.82 1.42
C ASP A 74 3.69 -3.49 1.74
N ILE A 75 2.99 -2.53 2.36
CA ILE A 75 3.58 -1.28 2.85
C ILE A 75 4.59 -1.54 3.99
N ASP A 76 4.23 -2.36 4.97
CA ASP A 76 5.10 -2.70 6.09
C ASP A 76 6.40 -3.35 5.60
N LYS A 77 6.28 -4.28 4.65
CA LYS A 77 7.43 -4.90 3.98
C LYS A 77 8.29 -3.86 3.25
N LEU A 78 7.69 -2.98 2.45
CA LEU A 78 8.39 -1.92 1.73
C LEU A 78 9.21 -1.03 2.67
N LEU A 79 8.63 -0.64 3.81
CA LEU A 79 9.27 0.30 4.74
C LEU A 79 10.47 -0.31 5.48
N VAL A 80 10.56 -1.64 5.58
CA VAL A 80 11.71 -2.32 6.18
C VAL A 80 12.80 -2.71 5.18
N GLU A 81 12.61 -2.44 3.89
CA GLU A 81 13.66 -2.66 2.89
C GLU A 81 14.85 -1.74 3.15
N ASP A 82 16.07 -2.24 2.88
CA ASP A 82 17.31 -1.48 3.09
C ASP A 82 17.28 -0.12 2.40
N GLU A 83 16.63 -0.04 1.22
CA GLU A 83 16.45 1.19 0.47
C GLU A 83 15.66 2.26 1.24
N PHE A 84 14.77 1.92 2.17
CA PHE A 84 13.87 2.89 2.82
C PHE A 84 13.92 2.89 4.35
N SER A 85 14.76 2.02 4.94
CA SER A 85 14.90 1.86 6.39
C SER A 85 15.18 3.17 7.17
N ASP A 86 15.89 4.13 6.57
CA ASP A 86 16.18 5.45 7.13
C ASP A 86 15.00 6.43 7.10
N LEU A 87 13.96 6.14 6.31
CA LEU A 87 12.78 6.97 6.12
C LEU A 87 11.56 6.53 6.93
N VAL A 88 11.61 5.38 7.62
CA VAL A 88 10.47 4.84 8.39
C VAL A 88 9.88 5.88 9.35
N ASN A 89 10.73 6.64 10.04
CA ASN A 89 10.32 7.70 10.98
C ASN A 89 9.67 8.93 10.32
N ARG A 90 9.60 8.93 8.98
CA ARG A 90 9.05 10.01 8.17
C ARG A 90 7.74 9.62 7.47
N VAL A 91 7.20 8.43 7.76
CA VAL A 91 5.94 7.94 7.19
C VAL A 91 4.85 7.93 8.25
N VAL A 92 3.65 8.37 7.87
CA VAL A 92 2.44 8.31 8.68
C VAL A 92 1.44 7.44 7.93
N ILE A 93 1.06 6.31 8.52
CA ILE A 93 0.05 5.41 7.96
C ILE A 93 -1.28 5.69 8.63
N THR A 94 -2.33 5.92 7.83
CA THR A 94 -3.69 6.15 8.32
C THR A 94 -4.66 5.13 7.73
N ALA A 95 -5.39 4.42 8.59
CA ALA A 95 -6.47 3.52 8.20
C ALA A 95 -7.49 3.37 9.34
N GLU A 96 -8.61 2.72 9.03
CA GLU A 96 -9.59 2.33 10.04
C GLU A 96 -8.93 1.46 11.13
N PRO A 97 -9.20 1.71 12.43
CA PRO A 97 -8.61 0.90 13.50
C PRO A 97 -8.83 -0.60 13.36
N SER A 98 -10.02 -1.03 12.90
CA SER A 98 -10.32 -2.45 12.71
C SER A 98 -9.45 -3.08 11.61
N TYR A 99 -9.10 -2.32 10.59
CA TYR A 99 -8.22 -2.76 9.51
C TYR A 99 -6.81 -3.04 10.04
N LEU A 100 -6.22 -2.10 10.78
CA LEU A 100 -4.88 -2.27 11.37
C LEU A 100 -4.85 -3.39 12.42
N ALA A 101 -5.92 -3.54 13.21
CA ALA A 101 -6.01 -4.57 14.25
C ALA A 101 -5.84 -6.01 13.72
N ARG A 102 -6.14 -6.24 12.43
CA ARG A 102 -5.92 -7.52 11.75
C ARG A 102 -4.44 -7.94 11.74
N PHE A 103 -3.52 -6.98 11.79
CA PHE A 103 -2.09 -7.19 11.67
C PHE A 103 -1.34 -7.04 13.00
N THR A 104 -2.01 -6.56 14.05
CA THR A 104 -1.45 -6.43 15.41
C THR A 104 -1.78 -7.61 16.31
N SER A 105 -2.53 -8.60 15.82
CA SER A 105 -2.95 -9.78 16.60
C SER A 105 -2.22 -11.05 16.13
N CYS A 106 -1.74 -11.83 17.08
CA CYS A 106 -1.15 -13.13 16.79
C CYS A 106 -2.24 -14.21 16.84
N ASN A 107 -2.54 -14.84 15.70
CA ASN A 107 -3.53 -15.92 15.61
C ASN A 107 -3.28 -17.05 16.62
N GLN A 108 -2.01 -17.32 16.93
CA GLN A 108 -1.63 -18.33 17.92
C GLN A 108 -2.02 -17.92 19.34
N VAL A 109 -1.92 -16.63 19.70
CA VAL A 109 -2.35 -16.11 21.00
C VAL A 109 -3.87 -16.23 21.15
N ILE A 110 -4.63 -15.84 20.14
CA ILE A 110 -6.10 -15.95 20.16
C ILE A 110 -6.54 -17.41 20.25
N SER A 111 -5.90 -18.29 19.47
CA SER A 111 -6.19 -19.73 19.49
C SER A 111 -5.83 -20.36 20.83
N TYR A 112 -4.70 -19.97 21.41
CA TYR A 112 -4.27 -20.40 22.74
C TYR A 112 -5.28 -19.98 23.80
N GLN A 113 -5.66 -18.70 23.85
CA GLN A 113 -6.64 -18.19 24.81
C GLN A 113 -7.98 -18.92 24.69
N ARG A 114 -8.47 -19.17 23.47
CA ARG A 114 -9.70 -19.93 23.25
C ARG A 114 -9.60 -21.35 23.80
N ARG A 115 -8.49 -22.06 23.53
CA ARG A 115 -8.26 -23.42 24.07
C ARG A 115 -8.20 -23.42 25.59
N PHE A 116 -7.49 -22.45 26.17
CA PHE A 116 -7.38 -22.28 27.61
C PHE A 116 -8.76 -22.05 28.26
N MET A 117 -9.56 -21.12 27.73
CA MET A 117 -10.90 -20.84 28.26
C MET A 117 -11.86 -22.03 28.11
N ASN A 118 -11.78 -22.77 27.00
CA ASN A 118 -12.56 -23.99 26.82
C ASN A 118 -12.18 -25.07 27.84
N ALA A 119 -10.88 -25.28 28.07
CA ALA A 119 -10.40 -26.22 29.08
C ALA A 119 -10.83 -25.81 30.50
N ALA A 120 -10.77 -24.51 30.83
CA ALA A 120 -11.25 -23.97 32.10
C ALA A 120 -12.77 -24.18 32.29
N ASN A 121 -13.55 -24.15 31.20
CA ASN A 121 -14.99 -24.44 31.19
C ASN A 121 -15.32 -25.95 31.15
N GLY A 122 -14.32 -26.83 31.29
CA GLY A 122 -14.53 -28.28 31.36
C GLY A 122 -14.74 -28.96 30.01
N ALA A 123 -14.47 -28.29 28.89
CA ALA A 123 -14.39 -28.96 27.60
C ALA A 123 -13.20 -29.94 27.61
N LYS A 124 -13.45 -31.22 27.31
CA LYS A 124 -12.42 -32.26 27.19
C LYS A 124 -11.86 -32.32 25.78
#